data_AF-A0A2M8LBM1-F1
#
_entry.id   AF-A0A2M8LBM1-F1
#
_cell.length_a   1.000
_cell.length_b   1.000
_cell.length_c   1.000
_cell.angle_alpha   90.00
_cell.angle_beta   90.00
_cell.angle_gamma   90.00
#
_symmetry.space_group_name_H-M   'P 1'
#
loop_
_entity.id
_entity.type
_entity.pdbx_description
1 polymer ?
#
loop_
_entity_poly.entity_id
_entity_poly.type
_entity_poly.pdbx_seq_one_letter_code
_entity_poly.pdbx_strand_id
1 'polypeptide(L)'
;MKKFSIATLAYVLPAVASAQSINNVWDIAGFIKRILDTALPLLIAAAVVLFVYGLFQLFLASDEEKKDKAKSTVIYGVIALFVMVSVWGLVNILVGTFNLNNNTQRLPDLPSVPR
;
A
#
# COMPACT_ATOMS: atom_id res chain seq x y z
N MET A 1 -31.32 -21.08 -11.84
CA MET A 1 -30.82 -21.28 -10.45
C MET A 1 -29.35 -21.67 -10.37
N LYS A 2 -28.77 -22.45 -11.29
CA LYS A 2 -27.33 -22.85 -11.27
C LYS A 2 -26.32 -21.70 -11.45
N LYS A 3 -26.72 -20.60 -12.09
CA LYS A 3 -25.86 -19.45 -12.43
C LYS A 3 -25.54 -18.56 -11.22
N PHE A 4 -26.41 -18.55 -10.21
CA PHE A 4 -26.23 -17.77 -8.99
C PHE A 4 -25.20 -18.41 -8.04
N SER A 5 -25.10 -19.75 -8.05
CA SER A 5 -24.11 -20.49 -7.26
C SER A 5 -22.68 -20.30 -7.75
N ILE A 6 -22.48 -20.07 -9.06
CA ILE A 6 -21.15 -19.82 -9.64
C ILE A 6 -20.69 -18.38 -9.32
N ALA A 7 -21.62 -17.42 -9.35
CA ALA A 7 -21.31 -16.02 -9.02
C ALA A 7 -20.94 -15.84 -7.54
N THR A 8 -21.61 -16.55 -6.63
CA THR A 8 -21.23 -16.54 -5.21
C THR A 8 -19.92 -17.25 -4.96
N LEU A 9 -19.66 -18.37 -5.65
CA LEU A 9 -18.37 -19.07 -5.54
C LEU A 9 -17.23 -18.19 -6.06
N ALA A 10 -17.41 -17.48 -7.18
CA ALA A 10 -16.42 -16.56 -7.73
C ALA A 10 -16.02 -15.41 -6.78
N TYR A 11 -16.95 -14.95 -5.94
CA TYR A 11 -16.67 -13.91 -4.93
C TYR A 11 -16.00 -14.48 -3.67
N VAL A 12 -16.24 -15.76 -3.35
CA VAL A 12 -15.68 -16.45 -2.17
C VAL A 12 -14.32 -17.09 -2.46
N LEU A 13 -14.03 -17.44 -3.72
CA LEU A 13 -12.75 -18.01 -4.14
C LEU A 13 -11.52 -17.17 -3.72
N PRO A 14 -11.51 -15.83 -3.86
CA PRO A 14 -10.41 -15.00 -3.39
C PRO A 14 -10.25 -15.03 -1.86
N ALA A 15 -11.35 -15.12 -1.12
CA ALA A 15 -11.34 -15.18 0.34
C ALA A 15 -10.75 -16.51 0.85
N VAL A 16 -11.06 -17.63 0.16
CA VAL A 16 -10.52 -18.96 0.50
C VAL A 16 -9.08 -19.14 0.01
N ALA A 17 -8.73 -18.60 -1.16
CA ALA A 17 -7.34 -18.54 -1.63
C ALA A 17 -6.45 -17.70 -0.69
N SER A 18 -7.04 -16.70 -0.03
CA SER A 18 -6.34 -15.88 0.97
C SER A 18 -6.11 -16.58 2.31
N ALA A 19 -6.73 -17.75 2.56
CA ALA A 19 -6.63 -18.53 3.79
C ALA A 19 -5.54 -19.62 3.75
N GLN A 20 -4.68 -19.65 2.73
CA GLN A 20 -3.58 -20.62 2.67
C GLN A 20 -2.64 -20.47 3.88
N SER A 21 -2.39 -21.63 4.51
CA SER A 21 -1.70 -21.87 5.77
C SER A 21 -0.38 -21.10 5.91
N ILE A 22 -0.20 -20.46 7.08
CA ILE A 22 1.08 -19.97 7.57
C ILE A 22 1.85 -21.19 8.09
N ASN A 23 2.87 -21.63 7.36
CA ASN A 23 3.65 -22.82 7.72
C ASN A 23 4.96 -22.45 8.44
N ASN A 24 5.40 -21.20 8.33
CA ASN A 24 6.64 -20.69 8.93
C ASN A 24 6.50 -19.25 9.46
N VAL A 25 7.45 -18.82 10.30
CA VAL A 25 7.56 -17.41 10.75
C VAL A 25 7.73 -16.45 9.57
N TRP A 26 8.38 -16.92 8.49
CA TRP A 26 8.53 -16.18 7.24
C TRP A 26 7.19 -15.92 6.53
N ASP A 27 6.19 -16.80 6.68
CA ASP A 27 4.86 -16.62 6.11
C ASP A 27 4.06 -15.53 6.85
N ILE A 28 4.34 -15.31 8.14
CA ILE A 28 3.75 -14.20 8.92
C ILE A 28 4.26 -12.86 8.38
N ALA A 29 5.56 -12.75 8.13
CA ALA A 29 6.15 -11.56 7.51
C ALA A 29 5.59 -11.32 6.09
N GLY A 30 5.43 -12.39 5.30
CA GLY A 30 4.80 -12.32 3.98
C GLY A 30 3.33 -11.88 4.03
N PHE A 31 2.56 -12.38 5.01
CA PHE A 31 1.17 -11.99 5.22
C PHE A 31 1.07 -10.50 5.61
N ILE A 32 1.87 -10.05 6.57
CA ILE A 32 1.94 -8.64 6.99
C ILE A 32 2.31 -7.75 5.80
N LYS A 33 3.33 -8.13 5.02
CA LYS A 33 3.71 -7.41 3.81
C LYS A 33 2.53 -7.27 2.84
N ARG A 34 1.76 -8.35 2.61
CA ARG A 34 0.58 -8.31 1.71
C ARG A 34 -0.52 -7.36 2.20
N ILE A 35 -0.77 -7.32 3.51
CA ILE A 35 -1.69 -6.36 4.11
C ILE A 35 -1.17 -4.94 3.91
N LEU A 36 0.09 -4.68 4.25
CA LEU A 36 0.70 -3.34 4.12
C LEU A 36 0.75 -2.88 2.66
N ASP A 37 1.12 -3.74 1.72
CA ASP A 37 1.16 -3.42 0.29
C ASP A 37 -0.22 -3.04 -0.26
N THR A 38 -1.30 -3.53 0.34
CA THR A 38 -2.68 -3.19 -0.05
C THR A 38 -3.22 -1.97 0.70
N ALA A 39 -2.92 -1.88 2.00
CA ALA A 39 -3.43 -0.81 2.87
C ALA A 39 -2.70 0.52 2.65
N LEU A 40 -1.39 0.48 2.37
CA LEU A 40 -0.57 1.68 2.22
C LEU A 40 -0.97 2.54 1.01
N PRO A 41 -1.18 2.00 -0.20
CA PRO A 41 -1.68 2.78 -1.34
C PRO A 41 -3.06 3.38 -1.07
N LEU A 42 -3.92 2.64 -0.36
CA LEU A 42 -5.25 3.12 0.03
C LEU A 42 -5.17 4.30 0.99
N LEU A 43 -4.27 4.23 1.98
CA LEU A 43 -4.03 5.32 2.93
C LEU A 43 -3.46 6.56 2.24
N ILE A 44 -2.53 6.38 1.30
CA ILE A 44 -1.97 7.47 0.49
C ILE A 44 -3.08 8.12 -0.35
N ALA A 45 -3.92 7.33 -1.00
CA ALA A 45 -5.06 7.85 -1.77
C ALA A 45 -6.00 8.69 -0.88
N ALA A 46 -6.36 8.20 0.30
CA ALA A 46 -7.18 8.95 1.25
C ALA A 46 -6.49 10.24 1.74
N ALA A 47 -5.18 10.19 2.02
CA ALA A 47 -4.40 11.36 2.44
C ALA A 47 -4.35 12.43 1.34
N VAL A 48 -4.19 12.03 0.08
CA VAL A 48 -4.22 12.95 -1.07
C VAL A 48 -5.60 13.61 -1.20
N VAL A 49 -6.69 12.86 -1.03
CA VAL A 49 -8.05 13.42 -1.07
C VAL A 49 -8.26 14.46 0.04
N LEU A 50 -7.85 14.14 1.28
CA LEU A 50 -7.95 15.08 2.40
C LEU A 50 -7.08 16.33 2.21
N PHE A 51 -5.89 16.15 1.63
CA PHE A 51 -4.98 17.25 1.30
C PHE A 51 -5.62 18.20 0.27
N VAL A 52 -6.17 17.66 -0.81
CA VAL A 52 -6.86 18.42 -1.85
C VAL A 52 -8.10 19.13 -1.27
N TYR A 53 -8.88 18.46 -0.42
CA TYR A 53 -10.01 19.06 0.26
C TYR A 53 -9.60 20.24 1.16
N GLY A 54 -8.51 20.11 1.92
CA GLY A 54 -7.97 21.19 2.74
C GLY A 54 -7.54 22.41 1.92
N LEU A 55 -6.94 22.19 0.74
CA LEU A 55 -6.60 23.27 -0.18
C LEU A 55 -7.85 24.01 -0.68
N PHE A 56 -8.89 23.29 -1.09
CA PHE A 56 -10.15 23.92 -1.51
C PHE A 56 -10.76 24.78 -0.40
N GLN A 57 -10.71 24.29 0.85
CA GLN A 57 -11.21 25.03 2.01
C GLN A 57 -10.39 26.31 2.29
N LEU A 58 -9.08 26.30 2.01
CA LEU A 58 -8.23 27.48 2.12
C LEU A 58 -8.58 28.55 1.07
N PHE A 59 -8.88 28.14 -0.18
CA PHE A 59 -9.23 29.06 -1.26
C PHE A 59 -10.64 29.65 -1.12
N LEU A 60 -11.60 28.89 -0.59
CA LEU A 60 -12.97 29.37 -0.35
C LEU A 60 -13.10 30.22 0.93
N ALA A 61 -12.12 30.20 1.82
CA ALA A 61 -12.16 30.97 3.05
C ALA A 61 -12.05 32.48 2.77
N SER A 62 -13.15 33.21 2.98
CA SER A 62 -13.20 34.68 2.84
C SER A 62 -12.96 35.43 4.15
N ASP A 63 -13.19 34.80 5.31
CA ASP A 63 -12.91 35.37 6.63
C ASP A 63 -11.49 35.05 7.11
N GLU A 64 -10.87 35.98 7.82
CA GLU A 64 -9.51 35.87 8.36
C GLU A 64 -9.38 34.69 9.34
N GLU A 65 -10.38 34.49 10.21
CA GLU A 65 -10.42 33.38 11.17
C GLU A 65 -10.55 32.01 10.49
N LYS A 66 -11.37 31.92 9.42
CA LYS A 66 -11.55 30.69 8.63
C LYS A 66 -10.30 30.37 7.83
N LYS A 67 -9.59 31.40 7.34
CA LYS A 67 -8.31 31.25 6.65
C LYS A 67 -7.24 30.68 7.57
N ASP A 68 -7.10 31.17 8.78
CA ASP A 68 -6.07 30.66 9.69
C ASP A 68 -6.35 29.22 10.13
N LYS A 69 -7.62 28.88 10.35
CA LYS A 69 -8.02 27.49 10.60
C LYS A 69 -7.73 26.60 9.39
N ALA A 70 -8.08 27.03 8.18
CA ALA A 70 -7.81 26.27 6.96
C ALA A 70 -6.31 26.10 6.69
N LYS A 71 -5.48 27.13 6.93
CA LYS A 71 -4.01 27.05 6.82
C LYS A 71 -3.46 25.96 7.74
N SER A 72 -3.89 25.93 9.00
CA SER A 72 -3.43 24.90 9.93
C SER A 72 -3.79 23.49 9.44
N THR A 73 -4.99 23.29 8.93
CA THR A 73 -5.42 22.00 8.34
C THR A 73 -4.57 21.60 7.13
N VAL A 74 -4.25 22.55 6.25
CA VAL A 74 -3.37 22.30 5.09
C VAL A 74 -1.96 21.93 5.56
N ILE A 75 -1.40 22.62 6.55
CA ILE A 75 -0.06 22.32 7.10
C ILE A 75 0.00 20.89 7.64
N TYR A 76 -1.02 20.45 8.41
CA TYR A 76 -1.08 19.05 8.86
C TYR A 76 -1.19 18.05 7.70
N GLY A 77 -1.92 18.40 6.64
CA GLY A 77 -1.97 17.61 5.40
C GLY A 77 -0.61 17.50 4.70
N VAL A 78 0.13 18.59 4.58
CA VAL A 78 1.49 18.62 4.01
C VAL A 78 2.45 17.76 4.83
N ILE A 79 2.41 17.88 6.17
CA ILE A 79 3.27 17.10 7.06
C ILE A 79 2.99 15.59 6.90
N ALA A 80 1.71 15.19 6.86
CA ALA A 80 1.34 13.81 6.66
C ALA A 80 1.86 13.25 5.31
N LEU A 81 1.71 14.01 4.22
CA LEU A 81 2.21 13.63 2.90
C LEU A 81 3.74 13.55 2.89
N PHE A 82 4.41 14.52 3.49
CA PHE A 82 5.87 14.55 3.59
C PHE A 82 6.41 13.31 4.30
N VAL A 83 5.83 12.92 5.44
CA VAL A 83 6.26 11.72 6.17
C VAL A 83 6.03 10.45 5.34
N MET A 84 4.87 10.31 4.69
CA MET A 84 4.59 9.16 3.83
C MET A 84 5.61 9.00 2.69
N VAL A 85 5.90 10.09 1.98
CA VAL A 85 6.87 10.09 0.87
C VAL A 85 8.30 9.91 1.38
N SER A 86 8.66 10.54 2.50
CA SER A 86 9.99 10.46 3.08
C SER A 86 10.35 9.03 3.51
N VAL A 87 9.41 8.28 4.08
CA VAL A 87 9.65 6.87 4.45
C VAL A 87 9.92 6.03 3.20
N TRP A 88 9.13 6.21 2.14
CA TRP A 88 9.31 5.43 0.90
C TRP A 88 10.61 5.80 0.17
N GLY A 89 10.92 7.10 0.09
CA GLY A 89 12.18 7.58 -0.47
C GLY A 89 13.39 7.05 0.28
N LEU A 90 13.35 7.04 1.62
CA LEU A 90 14.42 6.48 2.44
C LEU A 90 14.57 4.97 2.22
N VAL A 91 13.47 4.21 2.23
CA VAL A 91 13.50 2.76 1.96
C VAL A 91 14.12 2.47 0.59
N ASN A 92 13.75 3.24 -0.44
CA ASN A 92 14.29 3.06 -1.79
C ASN A 92 15.80 3.34 -1.84
N ILE A 93 16.28 4.37 -1.13
CA ILE A 93 17.72 4.66 -1.01
C ILE A 93 18.45 3.51 -0.30
N LEU A 94 17.89 2.98 0.79
CA LEU A 94 18.49 1.86 1.52
C LEU A 94 18.55 0.59 0.65
N VAL A 95 17.47 0.25 -0.05
CA VAL A 95 17.43 -0.91 -0.96
C VAL A 95 18.44 -0.75 -2.09
N GLY A 96 18.54 0.45 -2.69
CA GLY A 96 19.51 0.74 -3.74
C GLY A 96 20.96 0.74 -3.27
N THR A 97 21.23 1.26 -2.07
CA THR A 97 22.59 1.38 -1.53
C THR A 97 23.14 0.03 -1.06
N PHE A 98 22.32 -0.76 -0.37
CA PHE A 98 22.72 -2.07 0.14
C PHE A 98 22.42 -3.22 -0.85
N ASN A 99 21.99 -2.88 -2.07
CA ASN A 99 21.61 -3.82 -3.12
C ASN A 99 20.70 -4.96 -2.59
N LEU A 100 19.70 -4.59 -1.79
CA LEU A 100 18.75 -5.53 -1.17
C LEU A 100 17.66 -5.99 -2.16
N ASN A 101 17.91 -5.84 -3.45
CA ASN A 101 17.05 -6.37 -4.49
C ASN A 101 17.10 -7.89 -4.44
N ASN A 102 16.05 -8.49 -3.89
CA ASN A 102 15.79 -9.93 -3.92
C ASN A 102 15.43 -10.38 -5.34
N ASN A 103 16.30 -10.12 -6.32
CA ASN A 103 16.29 -10.86 -7.56
C ASN A 103 16.60 -12.30 -7.17
N THR A 104 15.58 -13.14 -7.09
CA THR A 104 15.77 -14.58 -7.02
C THR A 104 16.61 -14.93 -8.23
N GLN A 105 17.92 -15.16 -8.01
CA GLN A 105 18.77 -15.73 -9.03
C GLN A 105 18.10 -17.05 -9.39
N ARG A 106 17.41 -17.08 -10.53
CA ARG A 106 16.92 -18.32 -11.12
C ARG A 106 18.18 -19.11 -11.37
N LEU A 107 18.48 -20.03 -10.46
CA LEU A 107 19.58 -20.96 -10.64
C LEU A 107 19.36 -21.60 -12.02
N PRO A 108 20.39 -21.67 -12.88
CA PRO A 108 20.27 -22.33 -14.18
C PRO A 108 19.66 -23.72 -13.95
N ASP A 109 18.61 -24.06 -14.69
CA ASP A 109 18.01 -25.39 -14.62
C ASP A 109 19.11 -26.41 -14.87
N LEU A 110 19.43 -27.21 -13.85
CA LEU A 110 20.43 -28.24 -13.95
C LEU A 110 19.91 -29.27 -14.98
N PRO A 111 20.75 -29.74 -15.92
CA PRO A 111 20.34 -30.75 -16.88
C PRO A 111 19.79 -31.97 -16.14
N SER A 112 18.53 -32.33 -16.41
CA SER A 112 17.95 -33.53 -15.83
C SER A 112 18.60 -34.76 -16.48
N VAL A 113 19.26 -35.59 -15.67
CA VAL A 113 19.78 -36.87 -16.14
C VAL A 113 18.61 -37.75 -16.62
N PRO A 114 18.70 -38.35 -17.82
CA PRO A 114 17.76 -39.36 -18.26
C PRO A 114 17.78 -40.54 -17.28
N ARG A 115 16.61 -41.04 -16.92
CA ARG A 115 16.44 -42.25 -16.12
C ARG A 115 16.61 -43.50 -16.98
#